data_AF-A0A3D2F6Q3-F1
#
_entry.id   AF-A0A3D2F6Q3-F1
#
_cell.length_a   1.000
_cell.length_b   1.000
_cell.length_c   1.000
_cell.angle_alpha   90.00
_cell.angle_beta   90.00
_cell.angle_gamma   90.00
#
_symmetry.space_group_name_H-M   'P 1'
#
loop_
_entity.id
_entity.type
_entity.pdbx_description
1 polymer ?
#
loop_
_entity_poly.entity_id
_entity_poly.type
_entity_poly.pdbx_seq_one_letter_code
_entity_poly.pdbx_strand_id
1 'polypeptide(L)' 'NASSRCGISMKGVNIVVQGNIGHMSAFMGQSGNLVVCGDAGDALGDSCYEARFFVRGSVKSLGADCEKKEMRPEHIEFL' A
#
# COMPACT_ATOMS: atom_id res chain seq x y z
N ASN A 1 1.36 -14.24 -1.71
CA ASN A 1 1.62 -13.47 -0.47
C ASN A 1 2.99 -12.82 -0.56
N ALA A 2 3.14 -11.64 0.03
CA ALA A 2 4.44 -11.03 0.31
C ALA A 2 4.60 -10.86 1.83
N SER A 3 5.83 -10.98 2.32
CA SER A 3 6.11 -10.86 3.76
C SER A 3 6.18 -9.38 4.19
N SER A 4 6.85 -9.09 5.30
CA SER A 4 7.09 -7.74 5.80
C SER A 4 7.72 -6.81 4.77
N ARG A 5 7.42 -5.52 4.88
CA ARG A 5 8.08 -4.45 4.12
C ARG A 5 8.00 -4.63 2.60
N CYS A 6 6.92 -5.23 2.11
CA CYS A 6 6.65 -5.29 0.67
C CYS A 6 6.59 -3.87 0.10
N GLY A 7 7.40 -3.55 -0.91
CA GLY A 7 7.43 -2.21 -1.51
C GLY A 7 8.09 -1.12 -0.66
N ILE A 8 8.96 -1.48 0.30
CA ILE A 8 9.75 -0.49 1.06
C ILE A 8 10.54 0.43 0.12
N SER A 9 10.50 1.73 0.41
CA SER A 9 11.19 2.77 -0.36
C SER A 9 10.87 2.73 -1.86
N MET A 10 9.62 2.41 -2.23
CA MET A 10 9.19 2.46 -3.63
C MET A 10 9.35 3.88 -4.20
N LYS A 11 9.99 3.99 -5.37
CA LYS A 11 10.30 5.25 -6.08
C LYS A 11 9.69 5.27 -7.48
N GLY A 12 8.44 4.86 -7.60
CA GLY A 12 7.68 4.89 -8.87
C GLY A 12 7.40 3.52 -9.46
N VAL A 13 7.56 2.44 -8.69
CA VAL A 13 7.24 1.08 -9.13
C VAL A 13 5.76 0.76 -8.92
N ASN A 14 5.20 -0.06 -9.80
CA ASN A 14 3.88 -0.66 -9.64
C ASN A 14 4.04 -2.12 -9.19
N ILE A 15 3.44 -2.46 -8.05
CA ILE A 15 3.49 -3.80 -7.46
C ILE A 15 2.06 -4.31 -7.31
N VAL A 16 1.80 -5.51 -7.80
CA VAL A 16 0.55 -6.23 -7.56
C VAL A 16 0.83 -7.48 -6.75
N VAL A 17 0.16 -7.62 -5.61
CA VAL A 17 0.23 -8.80 -4.75
C VAL A 17 -1.13 -9.48 -4.75
N GLN A 18 -1.21 -10.68 -5.33
CA GLN A 18 -2.46 -11.46 -5.41
C GLN A 18 -3.00 -11.91 -4.03
N GLY A 19 -2.15 -11.90 -3.00
CA GLY A 19 -2.52 -12.32 -1.64
C GLY A 19 -2.26 -11.22 -0.63
N ASN A 20 -1.86 -11.63 0.58
CA ASN A 20 -1.65 -10.71 1.71
C ASN A 20 -0.25 -10.09 1.70
N ILE A 21 -0.11 -8.94 2.36
CA ILE A 21 1.17 -8.27 2.66
C ILE A 21 1.41 -8.17 4.17
N GLY A 22 2.69 -8.24 4.58
CA GLY A 22 3.09 -8.19 5.99
C GLY A 22 3.17 -6.77 6.57
N HIS A 23 3.63 -6.68 7.82
CA HIS A 23 3.80 -5.42 8.54
C HIS A 23 4.80 -4.48 7.85
N MET A 24 4.61 -3.17 8.04
CA MET A 24 5.45 -2.09 7.50
C MET A 24 5.61 -2.12 5.98
N SER A 25 4.66 -2.73 5.27
CA SER A 25 4.64 -2.67 3.81
C SER A 25 4.47 -1.23 3.35
N ALA A 26 5.14 -0.89 2.24
CA ALA A 26 5.28 0.46 1.72
C ALA A 26 5.91 1.49 2.69
N PHE A 27 6.71 1.03 3.68
CA PHE A 27 7.49 1.94 4.52
C PHE A 27 8.35 2.87 3.65
N MET A 28 8.32 4.18 3.91
CA MET A 28 8.99 5.20 3.10
C MET A 28 8.59 5.19 1.61
N GLY A 29 7.36 4.82 1.27
CA GLY A 29 6.89 4.81 -0.11
C GLY A 29 6.83 6.22 -0.70
N GLN A 30 7.73 6.52 -1.64
CA GLN A 30 7.89 7.86 -2.22
C GLN A 30 6.92 8.10 -3.39
N SER A 31 6.82 7.13 -4.30
CA SER A 31 5.90 7.17 -5.44
C SER A 31 5.62 5.78 -6.01
N GLY A 32 4.62 5.68 -6.88
CA GLY A 32 4.18 4.42 -7.49
C GLY A 32 2.91 3.85 -6.84
N ASN A 33 2.54 2.62 -7.21
CA ASN A 33 1.31 1.99 -6.77
C ASN A 33 1.58 0.60 -6.15
N LEU A 34 0.99 0.33 -4.99
CA LEU A 34 0.93 -1.01 -4.39
C LEU A 34 -0.52 -1.49 -4.36
N VAL A 35 -0.81 -2.54 -5.12
CA VAL A 35 -2.14 -3.17 -5.19
C VAL A 35 -2.10 -4.51 -4.47
N VAL A 36 -3.03 -4.70 -3.54
CA VAL A 36 -3.12 -5.86 -2.65
C VAL A 36 -4.49 -6.49 -2.81
N CYS A 37 -4.55 -7.69 -3.37
CA CYS A 37 -5.81 -8.41 -3.55
C CYS A 37 -6.28 -9.14 -2.29
N GLY A 38 -5.45 -9.19 -1.23
CA GLY A 38 -5.77 -9.70 0.11
C GLY A 38 -5.73 -8.61 1.20
N ASP A 39 -5.25 -8.99 2.38
CA ASP A 39 -5.16 -8.13 3.58
C ASP A 39 -3.77 -7.48 3.75
N ALA A 40 -3.74 -6.35 4.46
CA ALA A 40 -2.53 -5.65 4.87
C ALA A 40 -2.31 -5.71 6.39
N GLY A 41 -1.07 -6.05 6.78
CA GLY A 41 -0.63 -6.08 8.17
C GLY A 41 -0.49 -4.71 8.83
N ASP A 42 0.24 -4.67 9.96
CA ASP A 42 0.40 -3.45 10.76
C ASP A 42 1.25 -2.38 10.06
N ALA A 43 0.94 -1.10 10.33
CA ALA A 43 1.69 0.07 9.88
C ALA A 43 1.87 0.16 8.35
N LEU A 44 0.79 -0.06 7.59
CA LEU A 44 0.81 0.13 6.14
C LEU A 44 1.16 1.58 5.79
N GLY A 45 2.16 1.77 4.92
CA GLY A 45 2.51 3.08 4.40
C GLY A 45 3.17 4.02 5.41
N ASP A 46 3.82 3.48 6.44
CA ASP A 46 4.50 4.33 7.42
C ASP A 46 5.61 5.19 6.76
N SER A 47 5.64 6.48 7.09
CA SER A 47 6.45 7.48 6.39
C SER A 47 6.20 7.57 4.86
N CYS A 48 4.97 7.38 4.38
CA CYS A 48 4.66 7.55 2.96
C CYS A 48 4.64 9.02 2.52
N TYR A 49 5.03 9.24 1.26
CA TYR A 49 4.99 10.54 0.60
C TYR A 49 3.79 10.57 -0.35
N GLU A 50 3.98 10.20 -1.62
CA GLU A 50 2.94 10.27 -2.65
C GLU A 50 2.63 8.92 -3.30
N ALA A 51 3.18 7.83 -2.74
CA ALA A 51 2.84 6.48 -3.15
C ALA A 51 1.38 6.16 -2.80
N ARG A 52 0.73 5.36 -3.65
CA ARG A 52 -0.69 5.03 -3.55
C ARG A 52 -0.86 3.56 -3.24
N PHE A 53 -1.73 3.24 -2.29
CA PHE A 53 -1.95 1.86 -1.83
C PHE A 53 -3.41 1.49 -2.01
N PHE A 54 -3.65 0.38 -2.69
CA PHE A 54 -4.99 -0.13 -2.99
C PHE A 54 -5.11 -1.50 -2.35
N VAL A 55 -5.99 -1.63 -1.35
CA VAL A 55 -6.17 -2.87 -0.59
C VAL A 55 -7.62 -3.33 -0.75
N ARG A 56 -7.81 -4.53 -1.32
CA ARG A 56 -9.14 -5.14 -1.49
C ARG A 56 -9.68 -5.66 -0.16
N GLY A 57 -8.81 -6.25 0.66
CA GLY A 57 -9.16 -6.80 1.96
C GLY A 57 -9.16 -5.74 3.06
N SER A 58 -8.83 -6.18 4.27
CA SER A 58 -8.71 -5.33 5.44
C SER A 58 -7.31 -4.76 5.60
N VAL A 59 -7.22 -3.57 6.21
CA VAL A 59 -5.97 -2.96 6.64
C VAL A 59 -5.96 -2.96 8.16
N LYS A 60 -4.99 -3.63 8.77
CA LYS A 60 -4.94 -3.77 10.23
C LYS A 60 -4.64 -2.44 10.95
N SER A 61 -3.63 -1.71 10.48
CA SER A 61 -3.32 -0.36 10.94
C SER A 61 -2.55 0.42 9.88
N LEU A 62 -2.70 1.74 9.90
CA LEU A 62 -1.95 2.65 9.03
C LEU A 62 -0.68 3.11 9.74
N GLY A 63 0.34 3.44 8.95
CA GLY A 63 1.50 4.18 9.41
C GLY A 63 1.20 5.66 9.64
N ALA A 64 2.18 6.41 10.16
CA ALA A 64 1.96 7.78 10.66
C ALA A 64 1.44 8.74 9.60
N ASP A 65 1.98 8.66 8.39
CA ASP A 65 1.69 9.58 7.28
C ASP A 65 0.72 9.01 6.25
N CYS A 66 0.21 7.79 6.48
CA CYS A 66 -0.72 7.13 5.57
C CYS A 66 -2.16 7.42 5.97
N GLU A 67 -2.90 8.11 5.10
CA GLU A 67 -4.31 8.40 5.30
C GLU A 67 -5.22 7.48 4.48
N LYS A 68 -6.27 6.97 5.12
CA LYS A 68 -7.31 6.22 4.41
C LYS A 68 -8.24 7.21 3.70
N LYS A 69 -8.39 7.03 2.39
CA LYS A 69 -9.32 7.79 1.55
C LYS A 69 -10.41 6.90 0.99
N GLU A 70 -11.55 7.52 0.68
CA GLU A 70 -12.60 6.87 -0.12
C GLU A 70 -12.09 6.61 -1.55
N MET A 71 -12.40 5.44 -2.09
CA MET A 71 -12.06 5.08 -3.46
C MET A 71 -13.08 5.71 -4.41
N ARG A 72 -12.60 6.54 -5.33
CA ARG A 72 -13.42 7.25 -6.32
C ARG A 72 -13.07 6.77 -7.73
N PRO A 73 -13.93 6.98 -8.74
CA PRO A 73 -13.71 6.48 -10.10
C PRO A 73 -12.33 6.84 -10.67
N GLU A 74 -11.83 8.05 -10.45
CA GLU A 74 -10.52 8.48 -10.93
C GLU A 74 -9.37 7.67 -10.31
N HIS A 75 -9.56 7.08 -9.12
CA HIS A 75 -8.55 6.23 -8.50
C HIS A 75 -8.43 4.86 -9.21
N ILE A 76 -9.50 4.43 -9.89
CA ILE A 76 -9.56 3.19 -10.66
C ILE A 76 -8.87 3.38 -12.02
N GLU A 77 -8.99 4.55 -12.64
CA GLU A 77 -8.34 4.84 -13.93
C GLU A 77 -6.80 4.78 -13.87
N PHE A 78 -6.20 4.93 -12.68
CA PHE A 78 -4.75 4.76 -12.49
C PHE A 78 -4.30 3.30 -12.32
N LEU A 79 -5.22 2.37 -12.10
CA LEU A 79 -4.96 0.94 -11.91
C LEU A 79 -4.95 0.19 -13.25
#